data_AF-A0A7R9ZCK4-F1
#
_entry.id   AF-A0A7R9ZCK4-F1
#
_cell.length_a   1.000
_cell.length_b   1.000
_cell.length_c   1.000
_cell.angle_alpha   90.00
_cell.angle_beta   90.00
_cell.angle_gamma   90.00
#
_symmetry.space_group_name_H-M   'P 1'
#
loop_
_entity.id
_entity.type
_entity.pdbx_description
1 polymer ?
#
loop_
_entity_poly.entity_id
_entity_poly.type
_entity_poly.pdbx_seq_one_letter_code
_entity_poly.pdbx_strand_id
1 'polypeptide(L)'
;QAIRITLERGLASCSSVAFSLLAVVLSGDDDIDLSHRCAALAESLLDPNDPNIRQRSAHVSFNLLFMRYWREPLALLVDRAISIHKTGLKSGDHWSGFNGAVIYGNFYFYSGLPIAPLVKDLKKFCELMIDYRFHVSVLWVVPFYQAALN
;
A
#
# COMPACT_ATOMS: atom_id res chain seq x y z
N GLN A 1 19.61 12.27 24.17
CA GLN A 1 18.99 11.20 24.98
C GLN A 1 18.32 10.13 24.10
N ALA A 2 17.48 10.50 23.13
CA ALA A 2 16.88 9.55 22.19
C ALA A 2 17.89 8.69 21.42
N ILE A 3 18.97 9.29 20.89
CA ILE A 3 20.06 8.56 20.19
C ILE A 3 20.65 7.45 21.09
N ARG A 4 20.90 7.75 22.36
CA ARG A 4 21.46 6.76 23.31
C ARG A 4 20.49 5.59 23.54
N ILE A 5 19.20 5.89 23.71
CA ILE A 5 18.17 4.86 23.87
C ILE A 5 18.07 3.99 22.61
N THR A 6 18.15 4.57 21.41
CA THR A 6 18.14 3.82 20.15
C THR A 6 19.39 2.95 19.99
N LEU A 7 20.56 3.44 20.39
CA LEU A 7 21.79 2.64 20.37
C LEU A 7 21.76 1.48 21.37
N GLU A 8 21.14 1.68 22.54
CA GLU A 8 21.06 0.67 23.60
C GLU A 8 19.93 -0.35 23.37
N ARG A 9 18.80 0.06 22.76
CA ARG A 9 17.57 -0.75 22.67
C ARG A 9 17.09 -1.01 21.25
N GLY A 10 17.76 -0.48 20.24
CA GLY A 10 17.34 -0.56 18.84
C GLY A 10 16.25 0.45 18.48
N LEU A 11 15.79 0.35 17.24
CA LEU A 11 14.70 1.19 16.71
C LEU A 11 13.35 0.71 17.26
N ALA A 12 12.47 1.65 17.56
CA ALA A 12 11.12 1.34 18.01
C ALA A 12 10.26 0.81 16.85
N SER A 13 9.25 0.00 17.15
CA SER A 13 8.32 -0.54 16.15
C SER A 13 7.55 0.56 15.39
N CYS A 14 7.39 1.75 15.98
CA CYS A 14 6.77 2.90 15.33
C CYS A 14 7.65 3.53 14.25
N SER A 15 8.96 3.27 14.27
CA SER A 15 9.89 3.74 13.23
C SER A 15 9.65 3.09 11.88
N SER A 16 8.91 1.97 11.80
CA SER A 16 8.56 1.33 10.53
C SER A 16 7.83 2.27 9.57
N VAL A 17 6.95 3.13 10.08
CA VAL A 17 6.24 4.12 9.26
C VAL A 17 7.23 5.13 8.66
N ALA A 18 8.14 5.66 9.47
CA ALA A 18 9.14 6.63 9.02
C ALA A 18 10.06 6.03 7.94
N PHE A 19 10.54 4.80 8.13
CA PHE A 19 11.37 4.14 7.11
C PHE A 19 10.59 3.80 5.84
N SER A 20 9.29 3.46 5.95
CA SER A 20 8.46 3.22 4.77
C SER A 20 8.23 4.49 3.94
N LEU A 21 8.07 5.65 4.59
CA LEU A 21 7.94 6.93 3.91
C LEU A 21 9.26 7.38 3.29
N LEU A 22 10.37 7.18 4.02
CA LEU A 22 11.71 7.46 3.48
C LEU A 22 11.99 6.63 2.22
N ALA A 23 11.59 5.36 2.20
CA ALA A 23 11.71 4.52 1.02
C ALA A 23 10.95 5.11 -0.20
N VAL A 24 9.74 5.63 0.01
CA VAL A 24 8.96 6.30 -1.05
C VAL A 24 9.64 7.57 -1.55
N VAL A 25 10.23 8.38 -0.66
CA VAL A 25 10.95 9.60 -1.08
C VAL A 25 12.18 9.24 -1.90
N LEU A 26 12.99 8.30 -1.42
CA LEU A 26 14.25 7.90 -2.07
C LEU A 26 14.03 7.32 -3.46
N SER A 27 12.86 6.77 -3.74
CA SER A 27 12.56 6.28 -5.09
C SER A 27 12.16 7.35 -6.08
N GLY A 28 11.58 8.45 -5.59
CA GLY A 28 11.40 9.64 -6.41
C GLY A 28 12.74 10.28 -6.80
N ASP A 29 13.76 10.12 -5.95
CA ASP A 29 15.12 10.61 -6.17
C ASP A 29 16.04 9.61 -6.90
N ASP A 30 15.48 8.53 -7.45
CA ASP A 30 16.19 7.46 -8.20
C ASP A 30 17.25 6.68 -7.39
N ASP A 31 17.29 6.81 -6.05
CA ASP A 31 18.09 5.95 -5.17
C ASP A 31 17.30 4.68 -4.80
N ILE A 32 17.05 3.87 -5.83
CA ILE A 32 16.25 2.65 -5.73
C ILE A 32 16.88 1.66 -4.75
N ASP A 33 18.21 1.55 -4.69
CA ASP A 33 18.90 0.63 -3.79
C ASP A 33 18.75 1.01 -2.31
N LEU A 34 18.91 2.29 -1.95
CA LEU A 34 18.65 2.72 -0.57
C LEU A 34 17.17 2.62 -0.23
N SER A 35 16.29 2.97 -1.17
CA SER A 35 14.85 2.80 -1.00
C SER A 35 14.47 1.36 -0.63
N HIS A 36 15.01 0.35 -1.34
CA HIS A 36 14.76 -1.06 -1.02
C HIS A 36 15.29 -1.48 0.35
N ARG A 37 16.46 -0.95 0.76
CA ARG A 37 17.00 -1.22 2.11
C ARG A 37 16.12 -0.62 3.20
N CYS A 38 15.63 0.62 3.00
CA CYS A 38 14.69 1.26 3.90
C CYS A 38 13.35 0.51 3.94
N ALA A 39 12.87 0.01 2.81
CA ALA A 39 11.66 -0.81 2.73
C ALA A 39 11.79 -2.10 3.56
N ALA A 40 12.88 -2.84 3.38
CA ALA A 40 13.14 -4.06 4.15
C ALA A 40 13.26 -3.78 5.66
N LEU A 41 13.94 -2.68 6.03
CA LEU A 41 14.04 -2.26 7.42
C LEU A 41 12.65 -1.91 8.00
N ALA A 42 11.82 -1.19 7.26
CA ALA A 42 10.46 -0.86 7.67
C ALA A 42 9.62 -2.11 7.97
N GLU A 43 9.68 -3.13 7.11
CA GLU A 43 9.00 -4.41 7.33
C GLU A 43 9.53 -5.14 8.57
N SER A 44 10.86 -5.17 8.77
CA SER A 44 11.46 -5.84 9.93
C SER A 44 11.12 -5.20 11.28
N LEU A 45 10.71 -3.93 11.27
CA LEU A 45 10.33 -3.17 12.48
C LEU A 45 8.85 -3.35 12.83
N LEU A 46 8.07 -4.07 12.02
CA LEU A 46 6.69 -4.42 12.37
C LEU A 46 6.69 -5.47 13.49
N ASP A 47 6.24 -5.08 14.68
CA ASP A 47 6.14 -5.95 15.85
C ASP A 47 4.75 -6.58 15.92
N PRO A 48 4.61 -7.93 15.87
CA PRO A 48 3.33 -8.61 15.98
C PRO A 48 2.62 -8.36 17.33
N ASN A 49 3.35 -7.95 18.37
CA ASN A 49 2.79 -7.65 19.69
C ASN A 49 2.31 -6.19 19.82
N ASP A 50 2.54 -5.34 18.81
CA ASP A 50 2.07 -3.96 18.84
C ASP A 50 0.53 -3.93 18.75
N PRO A 51 -0.18 -3.26 19.68
CA PRO A 51 -1.64 -3.20 19.66
C PRO A 51 -2.20 -2.56 18.38
N ASN A 52 -1.40 -1.73 17.70
CA ASN A 52 -1.74 -1.06 16.45
C ASN A 52 -1.14 -1.75 15.22
N ILE A 53 -0.63 -2.99 15.35
CA ILE A 53 0.07 -3.69 14.27
C ILE A 53 -0.75 -3.76 12.98
N ARG A 54 -2.06 -3.99 13.05
CA ARG A 54 -2.93 -4.11 11.87
C ARG A 54 -3.03 -2.81 11.07
N GLN A 55 -3.18 -1.68 11.77
CA GLN A 55 -3.19 -0.37 11.13
C GLN A 55 -1.80 -0.04 10.57
N ARG A 56 -0.75 -0.26 11.37
CA ARG A 56 0.62 0.07 10.95
C ARG A 56 1.09 -0.78 9.78
N SER A 57 0.75 -2.07 9.76
CA SER A 57 1.11 -2.97 8.66
C SER A 57 0.39 -2.61 7.38
N ALA A 58 -0.88 -2.19 7.42
CA ALA A 58 -1.61 -1.72 6.24
C ALA A 58 -0.94 -0.46 5.64
N HIS A 59 -0.59 0.51 6.48
CA HIS A 59 0.06 1.74 6.05
C HIS A 59 1.47 1.50 5.50
N VAL A 60 2.30 0.72 6.21
CA VAL A 60 3.64 0.35 5.73
C VAL A 60 3.54 -0.40 4.41
N SER A 61 2.69 -1.43 4.33
CA SER A 61 2.53 -2.22 3.11
C SER A 61 2.07 -1.38 1.91
N PHE A 62 1.19 -0.40 2.13
CA PHE A 62 0.79 0.58 1.12
C PHE A 62 1.99 1.37 0.59
N ASN A 63 2.79 1.97 1.47
CA ASN A 63 3.97 2.75 1.08
C ASN A 63 4.98 1.89 0.29
N LEU A 64 5.17 0.64 0.70
CA LEU A 64 6.15 -0.24 0.05
C LEU A 64 5.70 -0.77 -1.32
N LEU A 65 4.41 -0.73 -1.65
CA LEU A 65 3.96 -1.11 -3.00
C LEU A 65 4.50 -0.16 -4.07
N PHE A 66 4.68 1.13 -3.75
CA PHE A 66 5.33 2.10 -4.65
C PHE A 66 6.79 1.75 -4.93
N MET A 67 7.40 0.89 -4.12
CA MET A 67 8.77 0.43 -4.36
C MET A 67 8.85 -0.85 -5.13
N ARG A 68 7.98 -1.78 -4.79
CA ARG A 68 8.05 -3.12 -5.34
C ARG A 68 7.76 -3.14 -6.84
N TYR A 69 6.96 -2.21 -7.38
CA TYR A 69 6.67 -2.20 -8.82
C TYR A 69 7.91 -1.93 -9.69
N TRP A 70 8.98 -1.35 -9.14
CA TRP A 70 10.24 -1.16 -9.86
C TRP A 70 11.03 -2.46 -10.06
N ARG A 71 10.78 -3.48 -9.25
CA ARG A 71 11.55 -4.74 -9.25
C ARG A 71 10.72 -6.01 -9.40
N GLU A 72 9.41 -5.94 -9.19
CA GLU A 72 8.49 -7.07 -9.23
C GLU A 72 7.43 -6.85 -10.33
N PRO A 73 7.10 -7.87 -11.13
CA PRO A 73 6.00 -7.80 -12.09
C PRO A 73 4.68 -7.41 -11.42
N LEU A 74 3.92 -6.50 -12.03
CA LEU A 74 2.66 -5.98 -11.48
C LEU A 74 1.66 -7.08 -11.11
N ALA A 75 1.58 -8.15 -11.90
CA ALA A 75 0.71 -9.30 -11.63
C ALA A 75 0.93 -9.91 -10.24
N LEU A 76 2.18 -9.93 -9.73
CA LEU A 76 2.51 -10.45 -8.40
C LEU A 76 2.14 -9.48 -7.27
N LEU A 77 1.94 -8.20 -7.60
CA LEU A 77 1.62 -7.15 -6.64
C LEU A 77 0.12 -6.93 -6.47
N VAL A 78 -0.70 -7.41 -7.40
CA VAL A 78 -2.17 -7.35 -7.35
C VAL A 78 -2.70 -7.96 -6.04
N ASP A 79 -2.23 -9.15 -5.67
CA ASP A 79 -2.66 -9.85 -4.46
C ASP A 79 -2.27 -9.11 -3.17
N ARG A 80 -1.15 -8.38 -3.21
CA ARG A 80 -0.72 -7.54 -2.08
C ARG A 80 -1.60 -6.31 -1.94
N ALA A 81 -1.95 -5.66 -3.06
CA ALA A 81 -2.82 -4.50 -3.07
C ALA A 81 -4.22 -4.82 -2.51
N ILE A 82 -4.80 -5.97 -2.88
CA ILE A 82 -6.08 -6.41 -2.31
C ILE A 82 -5.97 -6.79 -0.84
N SER A 83 -4.82 -7.33 -0.41
CA SER A 83 -4.56 -7.62 1.01
C SER A 83 -4.53 -6.34 1.86
N ILE A 84 -3.91 -5.28 1.35
CA ILE A 84 -3.91 -3.96 1.99
C ILE A 84 -5.32 -3.41 2.09
N HIS A 85 -6.12 -3.52 1.02
CA HIS A 85 -7.52 -3.11 1.05
C HIS A 85 -8.30 -3.80 2.18
N LYS A 86 -8.21 -5.13 2.24
CA LYS A 86 -8.88 -5.93 3.27
C LYS A 86 -8.39 -5.60 4.69
N THR A 87 -7.08 -5.39 4.86
CA THR A 87 -6.47 -5.11 6.17
C THR A 87 -6.80 -3.70 6.65
N GLY A 88 -6.76 -2.71 5.76
CA GLY A 88 -7.15 -1.33 6.06
C GLY A 88 -8.60 -1.23 6.50
N LEU A 89 -9.53 -1.83 5.74
CA LEU A 89 -10.95 -1.85 6.13
C LEU A 89 -11.19 -2.54 7.49
N LYS A 90 -10.51 -3.67 7.75
CA LYS A 90 -10.65 -4.39 9.03
C LYS A 90 -10.03 -3.66 10.23
N SER A 91 -9.01 -2.84 9.99
CA SER A 91 -8.30 -2.11 11.06
C SER A 91 -8.84 -0.70 11.30
N GLY A 92 -9.80 -0.24 10.48
CA GLY A 92 -10.30 1.14 10.52
C GLY A 92 -9.40 2.14 9.78
N ASP A 93 -8.27 1.70 9.22
CA ASP A 93 -7.45 2.50 8.32
C ASP A 93 -8.06 2.51 6.91
N HIS A 94 -9.17 3.23 6.78
CA HIS A 94 -9.88 3.37 5.50
C HIS A 94 -9.01 4.06 4.45
N TRP A 95 -8.07 4.92 4.85
CA TRP A 95 -7.15 5.56 3.91
C TRP A 95 -6.28 4.53 3.20
N SER A 96 -5.54 3.70 3.95
CA SER A 96 -4.74 2.63 3.37
C SER A 96 -5.62 1.60 2.67
N GLY A 97 -6.81 1.32 3.22
CA GLY A 97 -7.78 0.40 2.64
C GLY A 97 -8.23 0.81 1.22
N PHE A 98 -8.74 2.02 1.05
CA PHE A 98 -9.22 2.49 -0.26
C PHE A 98 -8.08 2.76 -1.24
N ASN A 99 -6.94 3.26 -0.76
CA ASN A 99 -5.76 3.37 -1.62
C ASN A 99 -5.23 2.00 -2.09
N GLY A 100 -5.35 0.94 -1.27
CA GLY A 100 -5.06 -0.43 -1.69
C GLY A 100 -5.96 -0.91 -2.84
N ALA A 101 -7.25 -0.54 -2.83
CA ALA A 101 -8.17 -0.83 -3.93
C ALA A 101 -7.84 -0.03 -5.21
N VAL A 102 -7.43 1.23 -5.07
CA VAL A 102 -6.93 2.04 -6.20
C VAL A 102 -5.70 1.38 -6.83
N ILE A 103 -4.69 1.02 -6.02
CA ILE A 103 -3.47 0.37 -6.52
C ILE A 103 -3.80 -0.98 -7.15
N TYR A 104 -4.69 -1.77 -6.55
CA TYR A 104 -5.16 -3.02 -7.14
C TYR A 104 -5.68 -2.78 -8.56
N GLY A 105 -6.55 -1.77 -8.73
CA GLY A 105 -7.11 -1.43 -10.03
C GLY A 105 -6.06 -1.06 -11.07
N ASN A 106 -5.11 -0.21 -10.69
CA ASN A 106 -3.98 0.21 -11.53
C ASN A 106 -3.12 -0.99 -11.95
N PHE A 107 -2.65 -1.76 -10.97
CA PHE A 107 -1.73 -2.87 -11.23
C PHE A 107 -2.40 -3.97 -12.03
N TYR A 108 -3.65 -4.29 -11.72
CA TYR A 108 -4.39 -5.29 -12.47
C TYR A 108 -4.56 -4.83 -13.92
N PHE A 109 -4.98 -3.59 -14.16
CA PHE A 109 -5.19 -3.05 -15.51
C PHE A 109 -3.91 -3.14 -16.37
N TYR A 110 -2.75 -2.79 -15.81
CA TYR A 110 -1.47 -2.82 -16.53
C TYR A 110 -0.73 -4.16 -16.48
N SER A 111 -1.23 -5.16 -15.74
CA SER A 111 -0.55 -6.44 -15.58
C SER A 111 -0.71 -7.42 -16.74
N GLY A 112 -1.60 -7.14 -17.70
CA GLY A 112 -1.94 -8.08 -18.78
C GLY A 112 -2.84 -9.25 -18.35
N LEU A 113 -3.37 -9.22 -17.13
CA LEU A 113 -4.36 -10.20 -16.65
C LEU A 113 -5.71 -10.06 -17.38
N PRO A 114 -6.57 -11.10 -17.38
CA PRO A 114 -7.89 -11.03 -17.99
C PRO A 114 -8.73 -9.88 -17.39
N ILE A 115 -9.31 -9.03 -18.24
CA ILE A 115 -9.99 -7.79 -17.82
C ILE A 115 -11.34 -8.02 -17.14
N ALA A 116 -12.03 -9.13 -17.43
CA ALA A 116 -13.40 -9.35 -16.97
C ALA A 116 -13.57 -9.34 -15.42
N PRO A 117 -12.68 -9.98 -14.62
CA PRO A 117 -12.67 -9.82 -13.17
C PRO A 117 -12.52 -8.37 -12.70
N LEU A 118 -11.66 -7.59 -13.36
CA LEU A 118 -11.36 -6.22 -12.97
C LEU A 118 -12.61 -5.34 -12.98
N VAL A 119 -13.44 -5.44 -14.04
CA VAL A 119 -14.67 -4.65 -14.17
C VAL A 119 -15.59 -4.86 -12.96
N LYS A 120 -15.77 -6.13 -12.55
CA LYS A 120 -16.59 -6.48 -11.40
C LYS A 120 -16.04 -5.90 -10.09
N ASP A 121 -14.72 -6.00 -9.91
CA ASP A 121 -14.06 -5.54 -8.70
C ASP A 121 -14.04 -4.01 -8.59
N LEU A 122 -13.73 -3.30 -9.69
CA LEU A 122 -13.74 -1.83 -9.70
C LEU A 122 -15.13 -1.25 -9.45
N LYS A 123 -16.18 -1.85 -10.02
CA LYS A 123 -17.56 -1.45 -9.72
C LYS A 123 -17.83 -1.54 -8.20
N LYS A 124 -17.49 -2.68 -7.59
CA LYS A 124 -17.67 -2.90 -6.16
C LYS A 124 -16.86 -1.91 -5.32
N PHE A 125 -15.63 -1.60 -5.72
CA PHE A 125 -14.82 -0.61 -5.00
C PHE A 125 -15.41 0.80 -5.10
N CYS A 126 -15.90 1.21 -6.26
CA CYS A 126 -16.59 2.50 -6.41
C CYS A 126 -17.82 2.58 -5.49
N GLU A 127 -18.66 1.55 -5.45
CA GLU A 127 -19.82 1.48 -4.56
C GLU A 127 -19.40 1.63 -3.09
N LEU A 128 -18.41 0.85 -2.64
CA LEU A 128 -17.90 0.94 -1.27
C LEU A 128 -17.29 2.32 -0.94
N MET A 129 -16.53 2.91 -1.87
CA MET A 129 -15.92 4.23 -1.66
C MET A 129 -16.98 5.33 -1.56
N ILE A 130 -18.08 5.23 -2.30
CA ILE A 130 -19.22 6.15 -2.20
C ILE A 130 -19.91 6.00 -0.83
N ASP A 131 -20.19 4.77 -0.41
CA ASP A 131 -20.85 4.49 0.88
C ASP A 131 -20.05 5.04 2.06
N TYR A 132 -18.72 4.93 2.00
CA TYR A 132 -17.80 5.45 3.02
C TYR A 132 -17.43 6.93 2.83
N ARG A 133 -18.03 7.63 1.85
CA ARG A 133 -17.75 9.04 1.51
C ARG A 133 -16.28 9.32 1.15
N PHE A 134 -15.58 8.31 0.64
CA PHE A 134 -14.20 8.38 0.16
C PHE A 134 -14.14 8.81 -1.32
N HIS A 135 -14.79 9.93 -1.64
CA HIS A 135 -15.00 10.37 -3.02
C HIS A 135 -13.70 10.62 -3.80
N VAL A 136 -12.63 11.04 -3.11
CA VAL A 136 -11.33 11.25 -3.76
C VAL A 136 -10.86 9.95 -4.41
N SER A 137 -10.95 8.79 -3.74
CA SER A 137 -10.50 7.50 -4.27
C SER A 137 -11.34 7.05 -5.47
N VAL A 138 -12.63 7.41 -5.52
CA VAL A 138 -13.49 7.14 -6.69
C VAL A 138 -12.90 7.78 -7.95
N LEU A 139 -12.40 9.02 -7.85
CA LEU A 139 -11.81 9.73 -8.99
C LEU A 139 -10.59 9.00 -9.57
N TRP A 140 -9.87 8.24 -8.74
CA TRP A 140 -8.73 7.43 -9.19
C TRP A 140 -9.15 6.08 -9.78
N VAL A 141 -10.31 5.53 -9.41
CA VAL A 141 -10.80 4.24 -9.93
C VAL A 141 -11.58 4.39 -11.23
N VAL A 142 -12.39 5.43 -11.36
CA VAL A 142 -13.30 5.64 -12.50
C VAL A 142 -12.61 5.55 -13.86
N PRO A 143 -11.43 6.16 -14.10
CA PRO A 143 -10.76 6.06 -15.39
C PRO A 143 -10.46 4.61 -15.80
N PHE A 144 -10.00 3.78 -14.86
CA PHE A 144 -9.72 2.36 -15.11
C PHE A 144 -10.98 1.56 -15.33
N TYR A 145 -12.05 1.87 -14.57
CA TYR A 145 -13.34 1.21 -14.74
C TYR A 145 -13.93 1.52 -16.13
N GLN A 146 -13.88 2.78 -16.56
CA GLN A 146 -14.33 3.19 -17.89
C GLN A 146 -13.46 2.58 -19.00
N ALA A 147 -12.14 2.57 -18.84
CA ALA A 147 -11.23 1.98 -19.81
C ALA A 147 -11.44 0.46 -19.94
N ALA A 148 -11.74 -0.24 -18.85
CA ALA A 148 -11.98 -1.69 -18.85
C ALA A 148 -13.33 -2.10 -19.47
N LEU A 149 -14.26 -1.15 -19.66
CA LEU A 149 -15.58 -1.38 -20.25
C LEU A 149 -15.61 -1.18 -21.78
N ASN A 150 -14.61 -0.50 -22.35
CA ASN A 150 -14.49 -0.23 -23.79
C ASN A 150 -13.54 -1.24 -24.45
#